data_AF-A0AAU0QJU7-F1
#
_entry.id   AF-A0AAU0QJU7-F1
#
_cell.length_a   1.000
_cell.length_b   1.000
_cell.length_c   1.000
_cell.angle_alpha   90.00
_cell.angle_beta   90.00
_cell.angle_gamma   90.00
#
_symmetry.space_group_name_H-M   'P 1'
#
loop_
_entity.id
_entity.type
_entity.pdbx_description
1 polymer ?
#
loop_
_entity_poly.entity_id
_entity_poly.type
_entity_poly.pdbx_seq_one_letter_code
_entity_poly.pdbx_strand_id
1 'polypeptide(L)'
;MYQPTRRPWQYSSMNTEDEIQRYREEINRLDQEILDAVKRRTEISRIIGRTRRDSGGTRLVHAREVAIINHFREEIGEEGPALAAILLRMGRGRLG
;
A
#
# COMPACT_ATOMS: atom_id res chain seq x y z
N MET A 1 14.02 12.34 62.45
CA MET A 1 14.41 13.18 61.30
C MET A 1 14.23 12.34 60.04
N TYR A 2 13.19 12.63 59.27
CA TYR A 2 12.83 11.87 58.07
C TYR A 2 13.59 12.47 56.89
N GLN A 3 14.45 11.69 56.23
CA GLN A 3 14.94 12.02 54.89
C GLN A 3 14.49 10.90 53.97
N PRO A 4 13.45 11.09 53.14
CA PRO A 4 13.17 10.16 52.06
C PRO A 4 14.29 10.32 51.03
N THR A 5 15.07 9.25 50.87
CA THR A 5 16.04 9.10 49.79
C THR A 5 15.34 9.30 48.44
N ARG A 6 15.98 10.09 47.58
CA ARG A 6 15.51 10.43 46.23
C ARG A 6 15.03 9.16 45.50
N ARG A 7 13.80 9.17 45.00
CA ARG A 7 13.28 8.09 44.13
C ARG A 7 14.14 8.03 42.86
N PRO A 8 14.80 6.91 42.53
CA PRO A 8 15.30 6.68 41.18
C PRO A 8 14.14 6.18 40.31
N TRP A 9 14.27 6.36 39.00
CA TRP A 9 13.31 5.98 37.94
C TRP A 9 12.21 7.02 37.62
N GLN A 10 12.64 8.22 37.26
CA GLN A 10 11.91 9.07 36.30
C GLN A 10 12.85 9.36 35.13
N TYR A 11 13.16 8.33 34.35
CA TYR A 11 13.74 8.52 33.03
C TYR A 11 13.24 7.34 32.18
N SER A 12 12.81 7.61 30.95
CA SER A 12 12.31 6.64 29.96
C SER A 12 10.80 6.40 29.86
N SER A 13 9.99 7.46 29.89
CA SER A 13 8.72 7.49 29.13
C SER A 13 8.73 8.57 28.02
N MET A 14 9.48 9.65 28.21
CA MET A 14 9.63 10.76 27.25
C MET A 14 10.50 10.44 26.01
N ASN A 15 10.57 9.19 25.55
CA ASN A 15 11.33 8.83 24.34
C ASN A 15 10.57 7.83 23.46
N THR A 16 9.85 6.89 24.06
CA THR A 16 9.04 5.91 23.31
C THR A 16 7.83 6.55 22.62
N GLU A 17 7.16 7.52 23.24
CA GLU A 17 6.04 8.23 22.60
C GLU A 17 6.52 9.06 21.39
N ASP A 18 7.67 9.73 21.51
CA ASP A 18 8.28 10.50 20.42
C ASP A 18 8.76 9.59 19.27
N GLU A 19 9.33 8.42 19.58
CA GLU A 19 9.71 7.41 18.58
C GLU A 19 8.49 6.84 17.84
N ILE A 20 7.42 6.49 18.56
CA ILE A 20 6.16 6.04 17.95
C ILE A 20 5.60 7.11 17.02
N GLN A 21 5.64 8.38 17.46
CA GLN A 21 5.15 9.49 16.65
C GLN A 21 5.95 9.65 15.35
N ARG A 22 7.28 9.53 15.41
CA ARG A 22 8.15 9.56 14.21
C ARG A 22 7.84 8.41 13.24
N TYR A 23 7.62 7.19 13.74
CA TYR A 23 7.26 6.07 12.88
C TYR A 23 5.89 6.26 12.22
N ARG A 24 4.91 6.84 12.93
CA ARG A 24 3.60 7.18 12.34
C ARG A 24 3.72 8.23 11.24
N GLU A 25 4.57 9.22 11.41
CA GLU A 25 4.84 10.21 10.38
C GLU A 25 5.49 9.60 9.14
N GLU A 26 6.38 8.62 9.32
CA GLU A 26 6.93 7.85 8.19
C GLU A 26 5.87 6.99 7.49
N ILE A 27 5.00 6.31 8.24
CA ILE A 27 3.86 5.57 7.66
C ILE A 27 2.98 6.51 6.84
N ASN A 28 2.65 7.70 7.35
CA ASN A 28 1.84 8.67 6.63
C ASN A 28 2.50 9.12 5.30
N ARG A 29 3.83 9.26 5.28
CA ARG A 29 4.57 9.55 4.03
C ARG A 29 4.48 8.39 3.05
N LEU A 30 4.74 7.17 3.51
CA LEU A 30 4.65 5.97 2.67
C LEU A 30 3.24 5.75 2.14
N ASP A 31 2.21 5.98 2.95
CA ASP A 31 0.81 5.89 2.54
C ASP A 31 0.50 6.88 1.42
N GLN A 32 1.02 8.12 1.51
CA GLN A 32 0.87 9.10 0.44
C GLN A 32 1.56 8.65 -0.86
N GLU A 33 2.77 8.10 -0.77
CA GLU A 33 3.49 7.55 -1.93
C GLU A 33 2.73 6.37 -2.57
N ILE A 34 2.20 5.46 -1.75
CA ILE A 34 1.37 4.34 -2.20
C ILE A 34 0.13 4.87 -2.92
N LEU A 35 -0.59 5.83 -2.34
CA LEU A 35 -1.79 6.39 -2.94
C LEU A 35 -1.51 7.05 -4.29
N ASP A 36 -0.42 7.79 -4.41
CA ASP A 36 -0.05 8.45 -5.67
C ASP A 36 0.40 7.44 -6.74
N ALA A 37 1.12 6.40 -6.34
CA ALA A 37 1.47 5.28 -7.22
C ALA A 37 0.21 4.53 -7.70
N VAL A 38 -0.75 4.26 -6.81
CA VAL A 38 -2.00 3.56 -7.13
C VAL A 38 -2.86 4.39 -8.08
N LYS A 39 -2.98 5.71 -7.87
CA LYS A 39 -3.70 6.62 -8.78
C LYS A 39 -3.06 6.59 -10.18
N ARG A 40 -1.73 6.72 -10.27
CA ARG A 40 -1.00 6.70 -11.53
C ARG A 40 -1.15 5.35 -12.26
N ARG A 41 -0.96 4.23 -11.53
CA ARG A 41 -1.15 2.86 -12.07
C ARG A 41 -2.56 2.68 -12.63
N THR A 42 -3.56 3.21 -11.93
CA THR A 42 -4.96 3.12 -12.34
C THR A 42 -5.21 3.86 -13.65
N GLU A 43 -4.68 5.08 -13.80
CA GLU A 43 -4.84 5.85 -15.05
C GLU A 43 -4.17 5.15 -16.23
N ILE A 44 -2.93 4.67 -16.04
CA ILE A 44 -2.21 3.90 -17.08
C ILE A 44 -2.99 2.65 -17.47
N SER A 45 -3.52 1.90 -16.50
CA SER A 45 -4.34 0.71 -16.77
C SER A 45 -5.60 1.04 -17.59
N ARG A 46 -6.23 2.20 -17.33
CA ARG A 46 -7.40 2.65 -18.09
C ARG A 46 -7.03 3.05 -19.51
N ILE A 47 -5.91 3.76 -19.70
CA ILE A 47 -5.37 4.08 -21.03
C ILE A 47 -5.16 2.80 -21.84
N ILE A 48 -4.44 1.82 -21.28
CA ILE A 48 -4.20 0.52 -21.94
C ILE A 48 -5.52 -0.16 -22.31
N GLY A 49 -6.50 -0.17 -21.39
CA GLY A 49 -7.82 -0.74 -21.65
C GLY A 49 -8.61 -0.02 -22.75
N ARG A 50 -8.49 1.31 -22.88
CA ARG A 50 -9.06 2.09 -23.99
C ARG A 50 -8.37 1.74 -25.30
N THR A 51 -7.06 1.85 -25.37
CA THR A 51 -6.26 1.54 -26.57
C THR A 51 -6.54 0.14 -27.12
N ARG A 52 -6.69 -0.86 -26.25
CA ARG A 52 -7.03 -2.23 -26.67
C ARG A 52 -8.41 -2.33 -27.31
N ARG A 53 -9.42 -1.69 -26.70
CA ARG A 53 -10.78 -1.67 -27.24
C ARG A 53 -10.81 -0.97 -28.61
N ASP A 54 -10.11 0.15 -28.73
CA ASP A 54 -10.03 0.91 -29.98
C ASP A 54 -9.33 0.10 -31.09
N SER A 55 -8.43 -0.82 -30.72
CA SER A 55 -7.73 -1.72 -31.63
C SER A 55 -8.48 -3.03 -31.94
N GLY A 56 -9.75 -3.17 -31.50
CA GLY A 56 -10.53 -4.41 -31.67
C GLY A 56 -10.07 -5.58 -30.79
N GLY A 57 -9.14 -5.35 -29.87
CA GLY A 57 -8.66 -6.33 -28.91
C GLY A 57 -9.62 -6.53 -27.74
N THR A 58 -9.55 -7.70 -27.10
CA THR A 58 -10.30 -7.94 -25.86
C THR A 58 -9.83 -6.99 -24.75
N ARG A 59 -10.75 -6.60 -23.87
CA ARG A 59 -10.48 -5.70 -22.74
C ARG A 59 -9.39 -6.26 -21.80
N LEU A 60 -9.12 -7.57 -21.82
CA LEU A 60 -8.25 -8.26 -20.87
C LEU A 60 -7.43 -9.39 -21.50
N VAL A 61 -6.17 -9.48 -21.09
CA VAL A 61 -5.31 -10.65 -21.30
C VAL A 61 -5.26 -11.38 -19.98
N HIS A 62 -6.07 -12.43 -19.83
CA HIS A 62 -6.17 -13.22 -18.59
C HIS A 62 -4.79 -13.65 -18.06
N ALA A 63 -3.90 -14.08 -18.95
CA ALA A 63 -2.51 -14.43 -18.62
C ALA A 63 -1.72 -13.30 -17.93
N ARG A 64 -1.97 -12.03 -18.31
CA ARG A 64 -1.30 -10.89 -17.67
C ARG A 64 -1.83 -10.61 -16.26
N GLU A 65 -3.14 -10.82 -16.03
CA GLU A 65 -3.71 -10.66 -14.69
C GLU A 65 -3.17 -11.72 -13.73
N VAL A 66 -3.09 -12.98 -14.17
CA VAL A 66 -2.51 -14.08 -13.39
C VAL A 66 -1.05 -13.79 -13.05
N ALA A 67 -0.25 -13.32 -14.01
CA ALA A 67 1.14 -12.95 -13.76
C ALA A 67 1.30 -11.84 -12.72
N ILE A 68 0.41 -10.83 -12.72
CA ILE A 68 0.43 -9.76 -11.72
C ILE A 68 0.08 -10.31 -10.33
N ILE A 69 -0.91 -11.19 -10.23
CA ILE A 69 -1.31 -11.80 -8.96
C ILE A 69 -0.17 -12.65 -8.38
N ASN A 70 0.48 -13.46 -9.20
CA ASN A 70 1.60 -14.29 -8.78
C ASN A 70 2.78 -13.43 -8.32
N HIS A 71 3.12 -12.37 -9.07
CA HIS A 71 4.18 -11.45 -8.68
C HIS A 71 3.92 -10.81 -7.31
N PHE A 72 2.70 -10.34 -7.04
CA PHE A 72 2.38 -9.78 -5.72
C PHE A 72 2.45 -10.84 -4.61
N ARG A 73 2.06 -12.09 -4.89
CA ARG A 73 2.20 -13.20 -3.94
C ARG A 73 3.67 -13.48 -3.61
N GLU A 74 4.53 -13.47 -4.62
CA GLU A 74 5.97 -13.70 -4.45
C GLU A 74 6.63 -12.62 -3.59
N GLU A 75 6.23 -11.35 -3.76
CA GLU A 75 6.84 -10.22 -3.05
C GLU A 75 6.30 -10.00 -1.63
N ILE A 76 4.99 -10.16 -1.40
CA ILE A 76 4.35 -9.82 -0.10
C ILE A 76 3.50 -10.95 0.49
N GLY A 77 3.65 -12.17 -0.02
CA GLY A 77 3.05 -13.37 0.56
C GLY A 77 1.53 -13.45 0.41
N GLU A 78 0.85 -13.83 1.50
CA GLU A 78 -0.58 -14.16 1.52
C GLU A 78 -1.49 -12.98 1.13
N GLU A 79 -1.08 -11.75 1.46
CA GLU A 79 -1.83 -10.53 1.15
C GLU A 79 -1.66 -10.05 -0.29
N GLY A 80 -0.64 -10.56 -0.99
CA GLY A 80 -0.29 -10.20 -2.36
C GLY A 80 -1.46 -10.32 -3.35
N PRO A 81 -2.10 -11.50 -3.45
CA PRO A 81 -3.25 -11.68 -4.32
C PRO A 81 -4.41 -10.70 -4.04
N ALA A 82 -4.68 -10.37 -2.77
CA ALA A 82 -5.76 -9.46 -2.41
C ALA A 82 -5.46 -8.03 -2.87
N LEU A 83 -4.22 -7.56 -2.64
CA LEU A 83 -3.77 -6.25 -3.11
C LEU A 83 -3.78 -6.16 -4.65
N ALA A 84 -3.23 -7.15 -5.34
CA ALA A 84 -3.27 -7.22 -6.80
C ALA A 84 -4.70 -7.16 -7.34
N ALA A 85 -5.64 -7.88 -6.71
CA ALA A 85 -7.04 -7.89 -7.11
C ALA A 85 -7.70 -6.50 -6.97
N ILE A 86 -7.40 -5.74 -5.90
CA ILE A 86 -7.85 -4.35 -5.74
C ILE A 86 -7.37 -3.50 -6.92
N LEU A 87 -6.06 -3.54 -7.20
CA LEU A 87 -5.45 -2.73 -8.26
C LEU A 87 -5.97 -3.07 -9.65
N LEU A 88 -6.21 -4.36 -9.94
CA LEU A 88 -6.82 -4.81 -11.19
C LEU A 88 -8.27 -4.31 -11.32
N ARG A 89 -9.07 -4.35 -10.25
CA ARG A 89 -10.45 -3.81 -10.27
C ARG A 89 -10.49 -2.31 -10.54
N MET A 90 -9.59 -1.54 -9.91
CA MET A 90 -9.49 -0.09 -10.12
C MET A 90 -9.21 0.29 -11.59
N GLY A 91 -8.30 -0.45 -12.24
CA GLY A 91 -7.89 -0.20 -13.62
C GLY A 91 -8.91 -0.60 -14.68
N ARG A 92 -9.71 -1.64 -14.42
CA ARG A 92 -10.77 -2.10 -15.34
C ARG A 92 -12.01 -1.18 -15.30
N GLY A 93 -12.31 -0.58 -14.15
CA GLY A 93 -13.63 0.01 -13.88
C GLY A 93 -14.66 -1.07 -13.55
N ARG A 94 -15.83 -0.68 -13.00
CA ARG A 94 -16.91 -1.64 -12.65
C ARG A 94 -17.20 -2.52 -13.87
N LEU A 95 -17.07 -3.84 -13.69
CA LEU A 95 -17.66 -4.79 -14.60
C LEU A 95 -19.17 -4.60 -14.43
N GLY A 96 -19.77 -3.91 -15.39
CA GLY A 96 -21.22 -3.98 -15.58
C GLY A 96 -21.57 -5.37 -16.08
#